data_AF-A0A447UPP0-F1
#
_entry.id   AF-A0A447UPP0-F1
#
_cell.length_a   1.000
_cell.length_b   1.000
_cell.length_c   1.000
_cell.angle_alpha   90.00
_cell.angle_beta   90.00
_cell.angle_gamma   90.00
#
_symmetry.space_group_name_H-M   'P 1'
#
loop_
_entity.id
_entity.type
_entity.pdbx_description
1 polymer ?
#
loop_
_entity_poly.entity_id
_entity_poly.type
_entity_poly.pdbx_seq_one_letter_code
_entity_poly.pdbx_strand_id
1 'polypeptide(L)'
;MAPTLPFLALQSSASGGATNVGVQILDKTGTALGLDGATFSSATTLNDGTNIIPFQARYYATGAATAGTANADATFKVQYQ
;
A
#
# COMPACT_ATOMS: atom_id res chain seq x y z
N MET A 1 -22.58 -0.17 3.73
CA MET A 1 -21.55 0.17 2.73
C MET A 1 -20.26 -0.48 3.21
N ALA A 2 -19.70 -1.45 2.48
CA ALA A 2 -18.46 -2.10 2.90
C ALA A 2 -17.30 -1.09 2.86
N PRO A 3 -16.39 -1.08 3.84
CA PRO A 3 -15.26 -0.18 3.81
C PRO A 3 -14.41 -0.45 2.56
N THR A 4 -14.23 0.55 1.72
CA THR A 4 -13.29 0.49 0.61
C THR A 4 -11.88 0.48 1.19
N LEU A 5 -11.25 -0.69 1.20
CA LEU A 5 -9.89 -0.82 1.70
C LEU A 5 -8.94 0.04 0.84
N PRO A 6 -8.01 0.80 1.44
CA PRO A 6 -7.12 1.68 0.70
C PRO A 6 -6.21 0.86 -0.23
N PHE A 7 -6.04 1.30 -1.47
CA PHE A 7 -5.14 0.69 -2.46
C PHE A 7 -4.48 1.76 -3.33
N LEU A 8 -3.29 1.44 -3.81
CA LEU A 8 -2.45 2.25 -4.67
C LEU A 8 -2.88 1.98 -6.12
N ALA A 9 -3.25 3.04 -6.83
CA ALA A 9 -3.60 2.92 -8.24
C ALA A 9 -2.34 2.57 -9.06
N LEU A 10 -2.53 1.80 -10.12
CA LEU A 10 -1.43 1.45 -11.02
C LEU A 10 -1.04 2.63 -11.90
N GLN A 11 0.25 2.72 -12.22
CA GLN A 11 0.82 3.71 -13.13
C GLN A 11 0.23 3.49 -14.53
N SER A 12 -0.68 4.39 -14.94
CA SER A 12 -1.35 4.33 -16.24
C SER A 12 -0.45 4.71 -17.43
N SER A 13 0.80 5.12 -17.18
CA SER A 13 1.73 5.63 -18.19
C SER A 13 2.38 4.54 -19.06
N ALA A 14 2.24 3.25 -18.70
CA ALA A 14 2.61 2.14 -19.56
C ALA A 14 1.40 1.70 -20.39
N SER A 15 1.52 1.70 -21.73
CA SER A 15 0.53 1.07 -22.61
C SER A 15 0.32 -0.38 -22.18
N GLY A 16 -0.94 -0.79 -21.96
CA GLY A 16 -1.29 -2.13 -21.47
C GLY A 16 -1.19 -2.29 -19.95
N GLY A 17 -1.48 -1.26 -19.15
CA GLY A 17 -1.61 -1.40 -17.70
C GLY A 17 -2.79 -2.29 -17.27
N ALA A 18 -2.64 -3.04 -16.18
CA ALA A 18 -3.74 -3.81 -15.62
C ALA A 18 -4.83 -2.87 -15.09
N THR A 19 -6.10 -3.23 -15.28
CA THR A 19 -7.25 -2.46 -14.79
C THR A 19 -8.01 -3.26 -13.73
N ASN A 20 -8.80 -2.57 -12.89
CA ASN A 20 -9.57 -3.15 -11.79
C ASN A 20 -8.72 -3.88 -10.73
N VAL A 21 -7.44 -3.53 -10.64
CA VAL A 21 -6.51 -4.02 -9.63
C VAL A 21 -5.60 -2.88 -9.19
N GLY A 22 -5.24 -2.85 -7.92
CA GLY A 22 -4.25 -1.95 -7.35
C GLY A 22 -3.32 -2.69 -6.39
N VAL A 23 -2.41 -1.96 -5.75
CA VAL A 23 -1.48 -2.52 -4.76
C VAL A 23 -1.84 -2.01 -3.36
N GLN A 24 -2.03 -2.89 -2.40
CA GLN A 24 -2.18 -2.51 -0.99
C GLN A 24 -0.86 -2.63 -0.26
N ILE A 25 -0.61 -1.67 0.63
CA ILE A 25 0.47 -1.73 1.60
C ILE A 25 -0.16 -2.13 2.94
N LEU A 26 0.40 -3.15 3.57
CA LEU A 26 -0.02 -3.66 4.86
C LEU A 26 1.10 -3.42 5.86
N ASP A 27 0.73 -3.05 7.08
CA ASP A 27 1.68 -2.95 8.18
C ASP A 27 2.03 -4.33 8.77
N LYS A 28 2.87 -4.32 9.81
CA LYS A 28 3.29 -5.53 10.54
C LYS A 28 2.14 -6.37 11.10
N THR A 29 0.95 -5.80 11.25
CA THR A 29 -0.25 -6.47 11.77
C THR A 29 -1.12 -7.07 10.66
N GLY A 30 -0.77 -6.83 9.39
CA GLY A 30 -1.60 -7.19 8.26
C GLY A 30 -2.78 -6.23 8.05
N THR A 31 -2.73 -5.03 8.64
CA THR A 31 -3.75 -4.00 8.43
C THR A 31 -3.39 -3.18 7.19
N ALA A 32 -4.34 -2.98 6.28
CA ALA A 32 -4.14 -2.15 5.11
C ALA A 32 -3.94 -0.68 5.54
N LEU A 33 -2.82 -0.09 5.13
CA LEU A 33 -2.47 1.28 5.46
C LEU A 33 -3.26 2.26 4.60
N GLY A 34 -3.82 3.31 5.22
CA GLY A 34 -4.42 4.43 4.49
C GLY A 34 -3.37 5.14 3.64
N LEU A 35 -3.65 5.30 2.34
CA LEU A 35 -2.73 5.91 1.37
C LEU A 35 -3.05 7.41 1.18
N ASP A 36 -3.46 8.07 2.25
CA ASP A 36 -3.85 9.50 2.30
C ASP A 36 -2.70 10.41 2.76
N GLY A 37 -1.56 9.83 3.15
CA GLY A 37 -0.41 10.56 3.69
C GLY A 37 -0.59 11.09 5.12
N ALA A 38 -1.68 10.72 5.79
CA ALA A 38 -2.04 11.12 7.16
C ALA A 38 -2.31 9.91 8.08
N THR A 39 -2.63 8.75 7.50
CA THR A 39 -2.82 7.48 8.20
C THR A 39 -1.47 6.80 8.38
N PHE A 40 -1.06 6.62 9.64
CA PHE A 40 0.19 5.94 10.00
C PHE A 40 -0.04 4.47 10.35
N SER A 41 1.01 3.66 10.15
CA SER A 41 1.01 2.26 10.55
C SER A 41 0.99 2.08 12.06
N SER A 42 0.69 0.87 12.52
CA SER A 42 0.89 0.50 13.91
C SER A 42 2.31 0.90 14.38
N ALA A 43 2.37 1.61 15.52
CA ALA A 43 3.62 2.09 16.07
C ALA A 43 4.60 0.92 16.32
N THR A 44 5.86 1.14 15.98
CA THR A 44 6.94 0.20 16.24
C THR A 44 7.81 0.80 17.34
N THR A 45 7.96 0.09 18.46
CA THR A 45 8.86 0.49 19.53
C THR A 45 10.29 0.46 19.01
N LEU A 46 10.94 1.62 19.04
CA LEU A 46 12.31 1.77 18.59
C LEU A 46 13.27 1.34 19.70
N ASN A 47 14.35 0.66 19.31
CA ASN A 47 15.50 0.36 20.15
C ASN A 47 16.68 1.23 19.72
N ASP A 48 17.67 1.38 20.59
CA ASP A 48 18.93 2.04 20.22
C ASP A 48 19.61 1.29 19.07
N GLY A 49 19.92 2.01 18.00
CA GLY A 49 20.52 1.47 16.78
C GLY A 49 19.52 1.25 15.64
N THR A 50 19.75 0.20 14.84
CA THR A 50 18.98 -0.06 13.61
C THR A 50 17.63 -0.70 13.93
N ASN A 51 16.55 -0.06 13.46
CA ASN A 51 15.19 -0.57 13.58
C ASN A 51 14.64 -0.97 12.20
N ILE A 52 14.05 -2.17 12.12
CA ILE A 52 13.44 -2.69 10.89
C ILE A 52 11.93 -2.65 11.08
N ILE A 53 11.23 -1.93 10.20
CA ILE A 53 9.77 -1.81 10.23
C ILE A 53 9.23 -2.64 9.06
N PRO A 54 8.64 -3.83 9.30
CA PRO A 54 8.19 -4.69 8.24
C PRO A 54 6.85 -4.19 7.65
N PHE A 55 6.83 -4.06 6.33
CA PHE A 55 5.63 -3.81 5.53
C PHE A 55 5.47 -4.92 4.49
N GLN A 56 4.24 -5.15 4.06
CA GLN A 56 3.92 -6.09 3.00
C GLN A 56 3.16 -5.38 1.89
N ALA A 57 3.36 -5.80 0.64
CA ALA A 57 2.59 -5.33 -0.49
C ALA A 57 1.84 -6.49 -1.13
N ARG A 58 0.56 -6.29 -1.49
CA ARG A 58 -0.26 -7.30 -2.20
C ARG A 58 -1.16 -6.66 -3.24
N TYR A 59 -1.55 -7.42 -4.26
CA TYR A 59 -2.57 -6.95 -5.19
C TYR A 59 -3.96 -6.97 -4.54
N TYR A 60 -4.79 -5.99 -4.90
CA TYR A 60 -6.17 -5.87 -4.47
C TYR A 60 -7.07 -5.61 -5.67
N ALA A 61 -7.95 -6.55 -5.94
CA ALA A 61 -8.92 -6.44 -7.02
C ALA A 61 -10.07 -5.52 -6.59
N THR A 62 -10.33 -4.48 -7.37
CA THR A 62 -11.50 -3.61 -7.22
C THR A 62 -12.65 -4.04 -8.14
N GLY A 63 -12.40 -5.01 -9.02
CA GLY A 63 -13.35 -5.61 -9.94
C GLY A 63 -12.70 -6.76 -10.73
N ALA A 64 -13.19 -7.03 -11.94
CA ALA A 64 -12.59 -8.04 -12.82
C ALA A 64 -11.23 -7.55 -13.35
N ALA A 65 -10.15 -8.04 -12.77
CA ALA A 65 -8.79 -7.65 -13.13
C ALA A 65 -8.48 -8.01 -14.58
N THR A 66 -7.95 -7.06 -15.34
CA THR A 66 -7.47 -7.30 -16.71
C THR A 66 -5.97 -7.53 -16.73
N ALA A 67 -5.49 -8.35 -17.66
CA ALA A 67 -4.07 -8.55 -17.86
C ALA A 67 -3.39 -7.23 -18.25
N GLY A 68 -2.17 -7.02 -17.76
CA GLY A 68 -1.39 -5.84 -18.05
C GLY A 68 -0.31 -5.58 -17.01
N THR A 69 0.46 -4.52 -17.24
CA THR A 69 1.52 -4.08 -16.33
C THR A 69 0.91 -3.49 -15.05
N ALA A 70 1.34 -3.97 -13.89
CA ALA A 70 0.82 -3.55 -12.58
C ALA A 70 1.92 -2.90 -11.74
N ASN A 71 2.43 -1.76 -12.22
CA ASN A 71 3.39 -0.93 -11.49
C ASN A 71 2.63 0.09 -10.65
N ALA A 72 3.10 0.40 -9.44
CA ALA A 72 2.53 1.45 -8.60
C ALA A 72 3.66 2.15 -7.83
N ASP A 73 3.50 3.46 -7.62
CA ASP A 73 4.43 4.27 -6.83
C ASP A 73 3.75 4.78 -5.54
N ALA A 74 4.49 4.71 -4.43
CA ALA A 74 4.08 5.25 -3.14
C ALA A 74 5.21 6.03 -2.52
N THR A 75 4.86 7.12 -1.84
CA THR A 75 5.78 7.83 -0.95
C THR A 75 5.40 7.51 0.49
N PHE A 76 6.40 7.24 1.34
CA PHE A 76 6.18 6.99 2.77
C PHE A 76 6.70 8.17 3.60
N LYS A 77 6.04 8.41 4.73
CA LYS A 77 6.49 9.37 5.75
C LYS A 77 6.77 8.61 7.04
N VAL A 78 7.88 8.93 7.69
CA VAL A 78 8.22 8.39 9.00
C VAL A 78 7.92 9.46 10.04
N GLN A 79 7.07 9.13 11.01
CA GLN A 79 6.78 9.98 12.15
C GLN A 79 7.33 9.33 13.42
N TYR A 80 8.00 10.15 14.23
CA TYR A 80 8.46 9.79 15.58
C TYR A 80 7.50 10.39 16.62
N GLN A 81 7.40 9.73 17.78
CA GLN A 81 6.69 10.23 18.96
C GLN A 81 7.65 10.31 20.14
#